data_AF-G8S6W8-F1
#
_entry.id   AF-G8S6W8-F1
#
_cell.length_a   1.000
_cell.length_b   1.000
_cell.length_c   1.000
_cell.angle_alpha   90.00
_cell.angle_beta   90.00
_cell.angle_gamma   90.00
#
_symmetry.space_group_name_H-M   'P 1'
#
loop_
_entity.id
_entity.type
_entity.pdbx_description
1 polymer ?
#
loop_
_entity_poly.entity_id
_entity_poly.type
_entity_poly.pdbx_seq_one_letter_code
_entity_poly.pdbx_strand_id
1 'polypeptide(L)'
;MQQEAAPGSHEQMLAMADRCLGRRIARLHRLVSRRFEAELRECGLTHPQLEVLSEMALHGAPARPSEIAGWLGLERSTISRNLDVLTQRGYVHAAATSSAGRTTRVSVTDAGYRALATAAPAWRRAQAWLSEAVDADAGQALDRWLNALDLEPHEK
;
A
#
# COMPACT_ATOMS: atom_id res chain seq x y z
N MET A 1 -8.17 8.94 -50.87
CA MET A 1 -7.18 9.63 -50.02
C MET A 1 -6.84 8.69 -48.88
N GLN A 2 -5.85 7.82 -49.10
CA GLN A 2 -5.40 6.86 -48.10
C GLN A 2 -4.51 7.60 -47.11
N GLN A 3 -4.85 7.54 -45.83
CA GLN A 3 -4.06 8.11 -44.76
C GLN A 3 -3.03 7.05 -44.38
N GLU A 4 -1.81 7.18 -44.91
CA GLU A 4 -0.66 6.40 -44.46
C GLU A 4 -0.40 6.74 -42.99
N ALA A 5 -0.74 5.81 -42.10
CA ALA A 5 -0.32 5.88 -40.70
C ALA A 5 1.21 5.91 -40.66
N ALA A 6 1.78 6.97 -40.10
CA ALA A 6 3.22 7.13 -40.00
C ALA A 6 3.85 5.87 -39.36
N PRO A 7 4.92 5.30 -39.93
CA PRO A 7 5.48 3.99 -39.55
C PRO A 7 5.94 3.88 -38.09
N GLY A 8 6.03 4.99 -37.34
CA GLY A 8 6.29 4.99 -35.90
C GLY A 8 5.07 4.67 -35.02
N SER A 9 3.84 4.94 -35.46
CA SER A 9 2.64 4.88 -34.61
C SER A 9 2.22 3.45 -34.23
N HIS A 10 2.16 2.53 -35.18
CA HIS A 10 1.77 1.14 -34.93
C HIS A 10 2.84 0.38 -34.11
N GLU A 11 4.11 0.55 -34.45
CA GLU A 11 5.23 -0.03 -33.70
C GLU A 11 5.27 0.51 -32.26
N GLN A 12 5.08 1.82 -32.07
CA GLN A 12 4.99 2.42 -30.74
C GLN A 12 3.76 1.92 -29.97
N MET A 13 2.60 1.75 -30.61
CA MET A 13 1.41 1.17 -29.99
C MET A 13 1.66 -0.27 -29.52
N LEU A 14 2.31 -1.09 -30.34
CA LEU A 14 2.71 -2.45 -29.99
C LEU A 14 3.75 -2.45 -28.86
N ALA A 15 4.74 -1.55 -28.89
CA ALA A 15 5.74 -1.41 -27.83
C ALA A 15 5.12 -0.94 -26.51
N MET A 16 4.13 -0.04 -26.53
CA MET A 16 3.36 0.29 -25.33
C MET A 16 2.68 -0.96 -24.78
N ALA A 17 2.07 -1.79 -25.65
CA ALA A 17 1.32 -2.99 -25.24
C ALA A 17 2.24 -4.06 -24.67
N ASP A 18 3.34 -4.32 -25.35
CA ASP A 18 4.24 -5.41 -25.04
C ASP A 18 5.33 -5.00 -24.05
N ARG A 19 5.85 -3.77 -24.02
CA ARG A 19 7.09 -3.41 -23.29
C ARG A 19 6.92 -2.34 -22.20
N CYS A 20 5.71 -1.84 -21.97
CA CYS A 20 5.48 -0.86 -20.90
C CYS A 20 5.66 -1.48 -19.51
N LEU A 21 6.66 -0.99 -18.76
CA LEU A 21 6.91 -1.38 -17.37
C LEU A 21 5.75 -0.95 -16.44
N GLY A 22 5.23 0.26 -16.61
CA GLY A 22 4.09 0.76 -15.81
C GLY A 22 2.85 -0.14 -15.93
N ARG A 23 2.56 -0.66 -17.13
CA ARG A 23 1.47 -1.64 -17.31
C ARG A 23 1.72 -2.96 -16.61
N ARG A 24 2.96 -3.48 -16.66
CA ARG A 24 3.35 -4.70 -15.95
C ARG A 24 3.20 -4.53 -14.45
N ILE A 25 3.72 -3.44 -13.89
CA ILE A 25 3.64 -3.11 -12.47
C ILE A 25 2.17 -2.99 -12.05
N ALA A 26 1.37 -2.22 -12.78
CA ALA A 26 -0.05 -2.07 -12.45
C ALA A 26 -0.83 -3.41 -12.53
N ARG A 27 -0.49 -4.29 -13.48
CA ARG A 27 -1.09 -5.63 -13.58
C ARG A 27 -0.66 -6.51 -12.41
N LEU A 28 0.62 -6.50 -12.06
CA LEU A 28 1.16 -7.23 -10.92
C LEU A 28 0.50 -6.77 -9.62
N HIS A 29 0.48 -5.46 -9.36
CA HIS A 29 -0.21 -4.87 -8.21
C HIS A 29 -1.64 -5.38 -8.08
N ARG A 30 -2.46 -5.31 -9.16
CA ARG A 30 -3.84 -5.81 -9.12
C ARG A 30 -3.95 -7.31 -8.81
N LEU A 31 -3.01 -8.14 -9.29
CA LEU A 31 -3.00 -9.58 -9.00
C LEU A 31 -2.66 -9.83 -7.53
N VAL A 32 -1.64 -9.13 -7.03
CA VAL A 32 -1.20 -9.19 -5.62
C VAL A 32 -2.32 -8.69 -4.70
N SER A 33 -2.88 -7.50 -4.93
CA SER A 33 -3.97 -6.96 -4.11
C SER A 33 -5.15 -7.91 -4.02
N ARG A 34 -5.59 -8.50 -5.14
CA ARG A 34 -6.70 -9.49 -5.14
C ARG A 34 -6.38 -10.73 -4.31
N ARG A 35 -5.13 -11.19 -4.33
CA ARG A 35 -4.70 -12.35 -3.52
C ARG A 35 -4.80 -12.02 -2.04
N PHE A 36 -4.26 -10.88 -1.61
CA PHE A 36 -4.32 -10.43 -0.22
C PHE A 36 -5.77 -10.18 0.23
N GLU A 37 -6.58 -9.50 -0.59
CA GLU A 37 -8.01 -9.29 -0.32
C GLU A 37 -8.76 -10.62 -0.15
N ALA A 38 -8.46 -11.62 -0.98
CA ALA A 38 -9.12 -12.92 -0.89
C ALA A 38 -8.80 -13.66 0.41
N GLU A 39 -7.56 -13.57 0.89
CA GLU A 39 -7.12 -14.20 2.14
C GLU A 39 -7.61 -13.44 3.39
N LEU A 40 -7.59 -12.10 3.35
CA LEU A 40 -7.94 -11.26 4.50
C LEU A 40 -9.45 -11.10 4.71
N ARG A 41 -10.28 -11.53 3.75
CA ARG A 41 -11.74 -11.37 3.78
C ARG A 41 -12.35 -11.86 5.09
N GLU A 42 -11.93 -13.02 5.59
CA GLU A 42 -12.46 -13.62 6.82
C GLU A 42 -11.98 -12.90 8.09
N CYS A 43 -10.85 -12.20 8.01
CA CYS A 43 -10.33 -11.36 9.10
C CYS A 43 -11.00 -9.99 9.15
N GLY A 44 -11.88 -9.69 8.19
CA GLY A 44 -12.57 -8.41 8.05
C GLY A 44 -11.68 -7.26 7.58
N LEU A 45 -10.36 -7.43 7.43
CA LEU A 45 -9.43 -6.40 6.97
C LEU A 45 -9.29 -6.42 5.44
N THR A 46 -9.06 -5.25 4.85
CA THR A 46 -8.54 -5.14 3.47
C THR A 46 -7.02 -5.07 3.47
N HIS A 47 -6.38 -5.28 2.31
CA HIS A 47 -4.93 -5.15 2.21
C HIS A 47 -4.42 -3.75 2.62
N PRO A 48 -5.00 -2.62 2.14
CA PRO A 48 -4.58 -1.29 2.58
C PRO A 48 -4.78 -1.04 4.08
N GLN A 49 -5.84 -1.60 4.69
CA GLN A 49 -6.06 -1.47 6.14
C GLN A 49 -5.02 -2.24 6.94
N LEU A 50 -4.64 -3.43 6.47
CA LEU A 50 -3.56 -4.22 7.05
C LEU A 50 -2.25 -3.45 6.96
N GLU A 51 -1.91 -2.91 5.79
CA GLU A 51 -0.69 -2.11 5.57
C GLU A 51 -0.62 -0.93 6.55
N VAL A 52 -1.67 -0.08 6.60
CA VAL A 52 -1.75 1.05 7.55
C VAL A 52 -1.57 0.61 8.99
N LEU A 53 -2.30 -0.42 9.42
CA LEU A 53 -2.26 -0.89 10.80
C LEU A 53 -0.90 -1.51 11.17
N SER A 54 -0.29 -2.26 10.25
CA SER A 54 1.02 -2.88 10.43
C SER A 54 2.16 -1.87 10.44
N GLU A 55 2.09 -0.84 9.58
CA GLU A 55 3.08 0.23 9.53
C GLU A 55 3.02 1.05 10.83
N MET A 56 1.83 1.44 11.28
CA MET A 56 1.68 2.12 12.57
C MET A 56 2.18 1.28 13.75
N ALA A 57 1.95 -0.04 13.74
CA ALA A 57 2.44 -0.96 14.75
C ALA A 57 3.98 -1.08 14.73
N LEU A 58 4.59 -1.07 13.55
CA LEU A 58 6.04 -1.10 13.36
C LEU A 58 6.72 0.14 13.97
N HIS A 59 6.17 1.33 13.76
CA HIS A 59 6.71 2.57 14.33
C HIS A 59 6.45 2.70 15.84
N GLY A 60 5.40 2.05 16.38
CA GLY A 60 5.17 1.90 17.82
C GLY A 60 4.84 3.20 18.58
N ALA A 61 4.72 4.34 17.90
CA ALA A 61 4.44 5.64 18.49
C ALA A 61 3.24 6.32 17.81
N PRO A 62 2.51 7.22 18.51
CA PRO A 62 1.44 7.99 17.90
C PRO A 62 1.93 8.77 16.67
N ALA A 63 1.18 8.71 15.56
CA ALA A 63 1.58 9.30 14.29
C ALA A 63 0.48 10.19 13.70
N ARG A 64 0.86 11.20 12.93
CA ARG A 64 -0.06 12.04 12.15
C ARG A 64 -0.42 11.31 10.85
N PRO A 65 -1.61 11.52 10.28
CA PRO A 65 -1.98 10.95 8.98
C PRO A 65 -0.98 11.27 7.85
N SER A 66 -0.32 12.44 7.89
CA SER A 66 0.72 12.81 6.93
C SER A 66 2.02 12.01 7.09
N GLU A 67 2.38 11.64 8.32
CA GLU A 67 3.55 10.80 8.59
C GLU A 67 3.30 9.39 8.02
N ILE A 68 2.11 8.83 8.30
CA ILE A 68 1.69 7.51 7.78
C ILE A 68 1.62 7.51 6.24
N ALA A 69 1.12 8.59 5.65
CA ALA A 69 1.10 8.79 4.20
C ALA A 69 2.52 8.73 3.60
N GLY A 70 3.48 9.40 4.25
CA GLY A 70 4.89 9.37 3.85
C GLY A 70 5.50 7.99 3.93
N TRP A 71 5.26 7.24 5.02
CA TRP A 71 5.78 5.88 5.18
C TRP A 71 5.30 4.91 4.10
N LEU A 72 4.05 5.05 3.67
CA LEU A 72 3.43 4.15 2.69
C LEU A 72 3.50 4.66 1.25
N GLY A 73 4.02 5.87 1.00
CA GLY A 73 3.98 6.51 -0.32
C GLY A 73 2.55 6.71 -0.84
N LEU A 74 1.58 6.95 0.07
CA LEU A 74 0.16 7.08 -0.25
C LEU A 74 -0.33 8.52 -0.09
N GLU A 75 -1.37 8.89 -0.84
CA GLU A 75 -2.03 10.17 -0.63
C GLU A 75 -2.70 10.25 0.75
N ARG A 76 -2.66 11.44 1.36
CA ARG A 76 -3.34 11.74 2.64
C ARG A 76 -4.82 11.35 2.63
N SER A 77 -5.52 11.53 1.50
CA SER A 77 -6.94 11.18 1.35
C SER A 77 -7.20 9.66 1.52
N THR A 78 -6.26 8.83 1.05
CA THR A 78 -6.30 7.37 1.19
C THR A 78 -6.02 6.94 2.61
N ILE A 79 -5.07 7.58 3.28
CA ILE A 79 -4.79 7.32 4.70
C ILE A 79 -6.00 7.70 5.56
N SER A 80 -6.58 8.89 5.39
CA SER A 80 -7.74 9.33 6.19
C SER A 80 -8.90 8.34 6.11
N ARG A 81 -9.27 7.89 4.89
CA ARG A 81 -10.35 6.90 4.72
C ARG A 81 -10.06 5.57 5.43
N ASN A 82 -8.81 5.11 5.41
CA ASN A 82 -8.43 3.88 6.12
C ASN A 82 -8.46 4.10 7.64
N LEU A 83 -7.95 5.22 8.14
CA LEU A 83 -7.98 5.57 9.56
C LEU A 83 -9.41 5.71 10.09
N ASP A 84 -10.33 6.28 9.32
CA ASP A 84 -11.75 6.38 9.71
C ASP A 84 -12.35 4.99 9.93
N VAL A 85 -12.14 4.06 9.01
CA VAL A 85 -12.64 2.67 9.13
C VAL A 85 -11.96 1.94 10.28
N LEU A 86 -10.64 2.08 10.44
CA LEU A 86 -9.91 1.46 11.54
C LEU A 86 -10.33 2.02 12.91
N THR A 87 -10.68 3.31 12.97
CA THR A 87 -11.19 3.96 14.19
C THR A 87 -12.58 3.44 14.54
N GLN A 88 -13.47 3.33 13.56
CA GLN A 88 -14.82 2.77 13.76
C GLN A 88 -14.77 1.32 14.24
N ARG A 89 -13.73 0.57 13.85
CA ARG A 89 -13.48 -0.80 14.31
C ARG A 89 -12.77 -0.88 15.66
N GLY A 90 -12.36 0.25 16.23
CA GLY A 90 -11.61 0.31 17.48
C GLY A 90 -10.18 -0.19 17.38
N TYR A 91 -9.60 -0.30 16.16
CA TYR A 91 -8.22 -0.75 15.94
C TYR A 91 -7.19 0.36 16.09
N VAL A 92 -7.63 1.61 15.88
CA VAL A 92 -6.84 2.81 16.16
C VAL A 92 -7.67 3.78 16.99
N HIS A 93 -7.00 4.63 17.75
CA HIS A 93 -7.64 5.72 18.49
C HIS A 93 -6.87 7.03 18.28
N ALA A 94 -7.56 8.16 18.46
CA ALA A 94 -6.91 9.46 18.58
C ALA A 94 -6.05 9.49 19.86
N ALA A 95 -4.77 9.81 19.72
CA ALA A 95 -3.90 10.18 20.84
C ALA A 95 -4.10 11.66 21.17
N ALA A 96 -3.71 12.08 22.38
CA ALA A 96 -3.94 13.44 22.88
C ALA A 96 -3.53 14.52 21.87
N THR A 97 -4.45 15.45 21.60
CA THR A 97 -4.23 16.61 20.74
C THR A 97 -3.20 17.54 21.41
N SER A 98 -2.15 17.95 20.70
CA SER A 98 -1.23 18.97 21.19
C SER A 98 -1.97 20.28 21.45
N SER A 99 -1.59 21.01 22.50
CA SER A 99 -2.15 22.34 22.85
C SER A 99 -2.00 23.36 21.70
N ALA A 100 -1.07 23.15 20.79
CA ALA A 100 -0.96 23.84 19.52
C ALA A 100 -1.66 23.04 18.41
N GLY A 101 -2.91 23.39 18.09
CA GLY A 101 -3.54 23.22 16.77
C GLY A 101 -3.66 21.82 16.15
N ARG A 102 -4.89 21.31 16.10
CA ARG A 102 -5.57 20.47 15.08
C ARG A 102 -4.95 19.18 14.53
N THR A 103 -3.69 18.83 14.75
CA THR A 103 -3.17 17.56 14.19
C THR A 103 -3.34 16.43 15.18
N THR A 104 -4.51 15.78 15.14
CA THR A 104 -4.81 14.56 15.89
C THR A 104 -3.83 13.47 15.48
N ARG A 105 -2.96 13.08 16.42
CA ARG A 105 -2.14 11.88 16.27
C ARG A 105 -3.02 10.65 16.50
N VAL A 106 -2.69 9.54 15.88
CA VAL A 106 -3.40 8.26 16.02
C VAL A 106 -2.45 7.19 16.50
N SER A 107 -2.97 6.23 17.26
CA SER A 107 -2.22 5.11 17.82
C SER A 107 -2.98 3.80 17.64
N VAL A 108 -2.24 2.71 17.46
CA VAL A 108 -2.79 1.36 17.42
C VAL A 108 -3.27 0.97 18.82
N THR A 109 -4.49 0.45 18.91
CA THR A 109 -5.06 -0.03 20.17
C THR A 109 -4.66 -1.49 20.41
N ASP A 110 -4.87 -2.02 21.62
CA ASP A 110 -4.72 -3.46 21.87
C ASP A 110 -5.61 -4.31 20.96
N ALA A 111 -6.80 -3.81 20.58
CA ALA A 111 -7.66 -4.49 19.63
C ALA A 111 -7.07 -4.49 18.22
N GLY A 112 -6.38 -3.41 17.82
CA GLY A 112 -5.62 -3.34 16.58
C GLY A 112 -4.48 -4.36 16.53
N TYR A 113 -3.69 -4.47 17.62
CA TYR A 113 -2.64 -5.50 17.71
C TYR A 113 -3.21 -6.93 17.64
N ARG A 114 -4.35 -7.18 18.31
CA ARG A 114 -5.05 -8.48 18.19
C ARG A 114 -5.60 -8.75 16.80
N ALA A 115 -6.07 -7.71 16.09
CA ALA A 115 -6.53 -7.83 14.71
C ALA A 115 -5.36 -8.23 13.78
N LEU A 116 -4.18 -7.61 13.95
CA LEU A 116 -2.96 -8.01 13.23
C LEU A 116 -2.57 -9.46 13.50
N ALA A 117 -2.60 -9.88 14.77
CA ALA A 117 -2.30 -11.26 15.15
C ALA A 117 -3.28 -12.26 14.53
N THR A 118 -4.57 -11.92 14.51
CA THR A 118 -5.63 -12.71 13.86
C THR A 118 -5.45 -12.78 12.33
N ALA A 119 -4.99 -11.70 11.70
CA ALA A 119 -4.75 -11.63 10.26
C ALA A 119 -3.45 -12.31 9.82
N ALA A 120 -2.50 -12.52 10.73
CA ALA A 120 -1.17 -13.05 10.40
C ALA A 120 -1.18 -14.38 9.62
N PRO A 121 -2.04 -15.38 9.93
CA PRO A 121 -2.12 -16.61 9.12
C PRO A 121 -2.59 -16.36 7.68
N ALA A 122 -3.57 -15.47 7.48
CA ALA A 122 -4.06 -15.10 6.16
C ALA A 122 -3.00 -14.34 5.35
N TRP A 123 -2.34 -13.37 5.99
CA TRP A 123 -1.20 -12.67 5.41
C TRP A 123 -0.09 -13.65 4.99
N ARG A 124 0.28 -14.62 5.84
CA ARG A 124 1.30 -15.62 5.51
C ARG A 124 0.94 -16.45 4.26
N ARG A 125 -0.32 -16.82 4.07
CA ARG A 125 -0.75 -17.56 2.87
C ARG A 125 -0.69 -16.72 1.61
N ALA A 126 -1.05 -15.43 1.70
CA ALA A 126 -0.91 -14.50 0.58
C ALA A 126 0.57 -14.25 0.24
N GLN A 127 1.40 -14.05 1.26
CA GLN A 127 2.84 -13.85 1.13
C GLN A 127 3.52 -15.08 0.53
N ALA A 128 3.22 -16.29 1.01
CA ALA A 128 3.80 -17.53 0.49
C ALA A 128 3.47 -17.71 -1.00
N TRP A 129 2.21 -17.47 -1.41
CA TRP A 129 1.82 -17.52 -2.81
C TRP A 129 2.63 -16.57 -3.70
N LEU A 130 2.93 -15.37 -3.20
CA LEU A 130 3.76 -14.41 -3.94
C LEU A 130 5.22 -14.85 -3.97
N SER A 131 5.77 -15.28 -2.83
CA SER A 131 7.15 -15.75 -2.69
C SER A 131 7.45 -17.01 -3.51
N GLU A 132 6.46 -17.87 -3.76
CA GLU A 132 6.60 -19.02 -4.67
C GLU A 132 6.66 -18.61 -6.15
N ALA A 133 6.13 -17.43 -6.50
CA ALA A 133 6.00 -16.97 -7.88
C ALA A 133 7.12 -16.01 -8.33
N VAL A 134 7.93 -15.51 -7.41
CA VAL A 134 8.99 -14.51 -7.67
C VAL A 134 10.35 -15.06 -7.27
N ASP A 135 11.40 -14.49 -7.86
CA ASP A 135 12.78 -14.84 -7.52
C ASP A 135 13.09 -14.48 -6.05
N ALA A 136 14.02 -15.21 -5.44
CA ALA A 136 14.36 -15.05 -4.02
C ALA A 136 14.88 -13.64 -3.66
N ASP A 137 15.40 -12.90 -4.63
CA ASP A 137 15.90 -11.53 -4.46
C ASP A 137 14.86 -10.45 -4.84
N ALA A 138 13.62 -10.84 -5.15
CA ALA A 138 12.58 -9.91 -5.60
C ALA A 138 12.33 -8.75 -4.61
N GLY A 139 12.37 -9.01 -3.30
CA GLY A 139 12.26 -7.97 -2.28
C GLY A 139 13.36 -6.91 -2.42
N GLN A 140 14.62 -7.34 -2.50
CA GLN A 140 15.75 -6.44 -2.71
C GLN A 140 15.68 -5.70 -4.05
N ALA A 141 15.18 -6.35 -5.10
CA ALA A 141 14.97 -5.71 -6.39
C ALA A 141 13.90 -4.60 -6.31
N LEU A 142 12.79 -4.87 -5.62
CA LEU A 142 11.74 -3.87 -5.38
C LEU A 142 12.27 -2.71 -4.54
N ASP A 143 13.01 -2.96 -3.46
CA ASP A 143 13.60 -1.90 -2.64
C ASP A 143 14.53 -1.00 -3.47
N ARG A 144 15.36 -1.59 -4.35
CA ARG A 144 16.20 -0.81 -5.27
C ARG A 144 15.38 0.06 -6.22
N TRP A 145 14.28 -0.48 -6.77
CA TRP A 145 13.41 0.29 -7.66
C TRP A 145 12.66 1.39 -6.93
N LEU A 146 12.14 1.11 -5.73
CA LEU A 146 11.46 2.10 -4.89
C LEU A 146 12.42 3.23 -4.54
N ASN A 147 13.61 2.93 -4.02
CA ASN A 147 14.62 3.95 -3.69
C ASN A 147 15.07 4.78 -4.90
N ALA A 148 15.13 4.19 -6.10
CA ALA A 148 15.50 4.91 -7.32
C ALA A 148 14.37 5.79 -7.88
N LEU A 149 13.11 5.44 -7.57
CA LEU A 149 11.92 6.13 -8.05
C LEU A 149 11.33 7.10 -7.02
N ASP A 150 11.75 7.01 -5.76
CA ASP A 150 11.33 7.92 -4.69
C ASP A 150 11.91 9.32 -4.96
N LEU A 151 11.15 10.10 -5.73
CA LEU A 151 11.42 11.48 -6.08
C LEU A 151 10.99 12.38 -4.91
N GLU A 152 11.84 12.51 -3.90
CA GLU A 152 11.76 13.48 -2.79
C GLU A 152 10.44 13.49 -1.96
N PRO A 153 10.54 13.69 -0.63
CA PRO A 153 9.38 13.67 0.25
C PRO A 153 8.34 14.71 -0.15
N HIS A 154 7.05 14.33 -0.09
CA HIS A 154 5.93 15.24 -0.32
C HIS A 154 5.86 16.32 0.78
N GLU A 155 6.67 17.36 0.67
CA GLU A 155 6.48 18.61 1.40
C GLU A 155 5.68 19.62 0.54
N LYS A 156 4.41 19.80 0.92
CA LYS A 156 3.79 21.09 1.26
C LYS A 156 2.38 20.88 1.86
#